data_AF-A0A8K1FIQ8-F1
#
_entry.id   AF-A0A8K1FIQ8-F1
#
_cell.length_a   1.000
_cell.length_b   1.000
_cell.length_c   1.000
_cell.angle_alpha   90.00
_cell.angle_beta   90.00
_cell.angle_gamma   90.00
#
_symmetry.space_group_name_H-M   'P 1'
#
loop_
_entity.id
_entity.type
_entity.pdbx_description
1 polymer ?
#
loop_
_entity_poly.entity_id
_entity_poly.type
_entity_poly.pdbx_seq_one_letter_code
_entity_poly.pdbx_strand_id
1 'polypeptide(L)'
;MVRPSLSEDMLKCLRPREWLNDEVISYFIDKYLPQHDAVLSLDCQFFALIKLMQETKGHSYNSYLEYADIAGSVDWQKHRIFQFPVCMNGHWSTLAVENPFELVGPTVFYHMDSIAGYHKSDDVVRVVLKFIACEKLRYTRRKHSGKFQVERISTIPQQDNDYDCGLYVINHMRRISNAYRENPQLNGKKTIRSLCSGFTKQSCSQFRSNLIELFKSDDLVY
;
A
#
# COMPACT_ATOMS: atom_id res chain seq x y z
N MET A 1 -9.71 -13.81 10.01
CA MET A 1 -9.98 -12.74 9.03
C MET A 1 -10.95 -13.31 8.01
N VAL A 2 -12.14 -12.72 7.85
CA VAL A 2 -13.12 -13.17 6.86
C VAL A 2 -12.60 -12.73 5.49
N ARG A 3 -12.45 -13.66 4.53
CA ARG A 3 -12.05 -13.31 3.17
C ARG A 3 -13.16 -12.44 2.55
N PRO A 4 -12.85 -11.29 1.95
CA PRO A 4 -13.87 -10.44 1.36
C PRO A 4 -14.54 -11.19 0.19
N SER A 5 -15.87 -11.17 0.18
CA SER A 5 -16.71 -11.65 -0.92
C SER A 5 -17.03 -10.47 -1.85
N LEU A 6 -17.21 -10.74 -3.14
CA LEU A 6 -17.61 -9.68 -4.06
C LEU A 6 -19.03 -9.19 -3.69
N SER A 7 -19.25 -7.88 -3.79
CA SER A 7 -20.57 -7.26 -3.57
C SER A 7 -20.99 -6.44 -4.79
N GLU A 8 -22.30 -6.21 -4.95
CA GLU A 8 -22.80 -5.31 -6.00
C GLU A 8 -22.25 -3.89 -5.86
N ASP A 9 -22.03 -3.42 -4.63
CA ASP A 9 -21.51 -2.08 -4.36
C ASP A 9 -20.06 -1.92 -4.81
N MET A 10 -19.25 -2.98 -4.67
CA MET A 10 -17.90 -3.00 -5.23
C MET A 10 -17.92 -2.86 -6.77
N LEU A 11 -18.86 -3.54 -7.44
CA LEU A 11 -19.02 -3.41 -8.90
C LEU A 11 -19.51 -2.01 -9.32
N LYS A 12 -20.29 -1.33 -8.47
CA LYS A 12 -20.69 0.07 -8.71
C LYS A 12 -19.49 1.01 -8.66
N CYS A 13 -18.60 0.85 -7.68
CA CYS A 13 -17.35 1.63 -7.57
C CYS A 13 -16.41 1.47 -8.77
N LEU A 14 -16.49 0.34 -9.49
CA LEU A 14 -15.70 0.10 -10.69
C LEU A 14 -16.28 0.75 -11.96
N ARG A 15 -17.50 1.31 -11.94
CA ARG A 15 -18.08 1.98 -13.12
C ARG A 15 -17.19 3.14 -13.60
N PRO A 16 -17.29 3.53 -14.89
CA PRO A 16 -16.54 4.67 -15.39
C PRO A 16 -16.77 5.92 -14.54
N ARG A 17 -15.67 6.62 -14.21
CA ARG A 17 -15.69 7.88 -13.45
C ARG A 17 -16.11 7.76 -11.98
N GLU A 18 -16.24 6.55 -11.44
CA GLU A 18 -16.50 6.33 -10.02
C GLU A 18 -15.19 6.18 -9.23
N TRP A 19 -15.24 6.62 -7.97
CA TRP A 19 -14.13 6.50 -7.03
C TRP A 19 -14.08 5.07 -6.49
N LEU A 20 -12.87 4.49 -6.45
CA LEU A 20 -12.70 3.23 -5.74
C LEU A 20 -12.76 3.46 -4.23
N ASN A 21 -13.39 2.53 -3.52
CA ASN A 21 -13.41 2.50 -2.07
C ASN A 21 -12.41 1.46 -1.51
N ASP A 22 -12.29 1.46 -0.18
CA ASP A 22 -11.42 0.56 0.57
C ASP A 22 -11.71 -0.92 0.28
N GLU A 23 -12.98 -1.28 0.08
CA GLU A 23 -13.41 -2.66 -0.17
C GLU A 23 -12.88 -3.19 -1.51
N VAL A 24 -13.01 -2.41 -2.59
CA VAL A 24 -12.50 -2.80 -3.92
C VAL A 24 -10.98 -2.98 -3.89
N ILE A 25 -10.26 -2.04 -3.28
CA ILE A 25 -8.79 -2.09 -3.21
C ILE A 25 -8.33 -3.25 -2.33
N SER A 26 -8.94 -3.44 -1.15
CA SER A 26 -8.59 -4.53 -0.23
C SER A 26 -8.92 -5.89 -0.82
N TYR A 27 -10.06 -6.04 -1.49
CA TYR A 27 -10.40 -7.28 -2.22
C TYR A 27 -9.38 -7.59 -3.30
N PHE A 28 -8.95 -6.59 -4.07
CA PHE A 28 -7.93 -6.81 -5.08
C PHE A 28 -6.60 -7.30 -4.48
N ILE A 29 -6.19 -6.68 -3.37
CA ILE A 29 -4.96 -7.03 -2.65
C ILE A 29 -5.03 -8.47 -2.13
N ASP A 30 -6.12 -8.85 -1.46
CA ASP A 30 -6.30 -10.20 -0.87
C ASP A 30 -6.34 -11.30 -1.95
N LYS A 31 -7.04 -11.04 -3.06
CA LYS A 31 -7.33 -12.07 -4.07
C LYS A 31 -6.26 -12.22 -5.14
N TYR A 32 -5.69 -11.10 -5.61
CA TYR A 32 -4.89 -11.12 -6.84
C TYR A 32 -3.44 -10.70 -6.67
N LEU A 33 -3.05 -10.13 -5.52
CA LEU A 33 -1.63 -9.89 -5.26
C LEU A 33 -0.97 -11.16 -4.74
N PRO A 34 0.19 -11.55 -5.30
CA PRO A 34 0.89 -12.74 -4.84
C PRO A 34 1.35 -12.53 -3.39
N GLN A 35 1.05 -13.50 -2.54
CA GLN A 35 1.70 -13.64 -1.25
C GLN A 35 3.11 -14.16 -1.51
N HIS A 36 4.13 -13.37 -1.20
CA HIS A 36 5.52 -13.75 -1.44
C HIS A 36 6.43 -13.20 -0.35
N ASP A 37 7.46 -13.97 0.00
CA ASP A 37 8.37 -13.62 1.09
C ASP A 37 9.02 -12.26 0.87
N ALA A 38 9.38 -11.91 -0.36
CA ALA A 38 10.01 -10.62 -0.64
C ALA A 38 9.08 -9.40 -0.48
N VAL A 39 7.76 -9.54 -0.61
CA VAL A 39 6.80 -8.42 -0.68
C VAL A 39 5.57 -8.69 0.18
N LEU A 40 5.33 -7.79 1.13
CA LEU A 40 4.13 -7.80 1.96
C LEU A 40 3.16 -6.71 1.48
N SER A 41 1.98 -7.11 1.02
CA SER A 41 0.91 -6.20 0.62
C SER A 41 -0.08 -6.07 1.77
N LEU A 42 -0.11 -4.91 2.41
CA LEU A 42 -1.07 -4.61 3.48
C LEU A 42 -2.28 -3.93 2.86
N ASP A 43 -3.47 -4.18 3.40
CA ASP A 43 -4.73 -3.68 2.85
C ASP A 43 -5.15 -2.32 3.43
N CYS A 44 -6.30 -1.81 2.99
CA CYS A 44 -6.82 -0.52 3.45
C CYS A 44 -7.18 -0.55 4.94
N GLN A 45 -7.67 -1.69 5.45
CA GLN A 45 -8.04 -1.83 6.86
C GLN A 45 -6.82 -1.71 7.77
N PHE A 46 -5.69 -2.32 7.38
CA PHE A 46 -4.44 -2.19 8.10
C PHE A 46 -3.96 -0.74 8.15
N PHE A 47 -3.97 -0.02 7.01
CA PHE A 47 -3.59 1.39 6.98
C PHE A 47 -4.52 2.26 7.84
N ALA A 48 -5.83 2.06 7.74
CA ALA A 48 -6.82 2.78 8.54
C ALA A 48 -6.60 2.55 10.05
N LEU A 49 -6.29 1.33 10.45
CA LEU A 49 -5.98 0.99 11.84
C LEU A 49 -4.75 1.74 12.35
N ILE A 50 -3.62 1.68 11.63
CA ILE A 50 -2.38 2.35 12.09
C ILE A 50 -2.52 3.88 12.10
N LYS A 51 -3.33 4.44 11.20
CA LYS A 51 -3.69 5.86 11.20
C LYS A 51 -4.54 6.22 12.42
N LEU A 52 -5.59 5.44 12.71
CA LEU A 52 -6.45 5.64 13.88
C LEU A 52 -5.65 5.56 15.18
N MET A 53 -4.71 4.62 15.28
CA MET A 53 -3.82 4.52 16.44
C MET A 53 -3.01 5.79 16.67
N GLN A 54 -2.50 6.41 15.60
CA GLN A 54 -1.76 7.66 15.69
C GLN A 54 -2.64 8.83 16.12
N GLU A 55 -3.87 8.90 15.63
CA GLU A 55 -4.80 10.02 15.88
C GLU A 55 -5.43 9.96 17.29
N THR A 56 -5.78 8.78 17.79
CA THR A 56 -6.64 8.65 18.99
C THR A 56 -5.89 8.59 20.33
N LYS A 57 -4.72 7.96 20.39
CA LYS A 57 -4.08 7.63 21.68
C LYS A 57 -2.74 8.31 21.91
N GLY A 58 -2.45 9.35 21.12
CA GLY A 58 -1.19 10.07 21.16
C GLY A 58 0.00 9.18 20.78
N HIS A 59 1.17 9.80 20.62
CA HIS A 59 2.37 9.14 20.09
C HIS A 59 3.06 8.13 21.05
N SER A 60 2.35 7.57 22.05
CA SER A 60 2.96 6.71 23.06
C SER A 60 3.16 5.26 22.56
N TYR A 61 4.21 4.59 23.03
CA TYR A 61 4.44 3.17 22.74
C TYR A 61 3.42 2.26 23.44
N ASN A 62 2.91 2.67 24.61
CA ASN A 62 1.91 1.90 25.35
C ASN A 62 0.58 1.81 24.58
N SER A 63 0.19 2.90 23.93
CA SER A 63 -0.99 2.96 23.07
C SER A 63 -0.92 1.98 21.89
N TYR A 64 0.29 1.69 21.40
CA TYR A 64 0.52 0.72 20.35
C TYR A 64 0.37 -0.73 20.84
N LEU A 65 0.86 -1.03 22.06
CA LEU A 65 0.80 -2.38 22.62
C LEU A 65 -0.64 -2.89 22.79
N GLU A 66 -1.60 -2.01 23.04
CA GLU A 66 -3.02 -2.35 23.13
C GLU A 66 -3.61 -2.90 21.82
N TYR A 67 -2.93 -2.71 20.70
CA TYR A 67 -3.33 -3.20 19.37
C TYR A 67 -2.26 -4.11 18.74
N ALA A 68 -1.19 -4.43 19.46
CA ALA A 68 -0.07 -5.21 18.94
C ALA A 68 -0.47 -6.65 18.55
N ASP A 69 -1.56 -7.17 19.11
CA ASP A 69 -2.13 -8.47 18.72
C ASP A 69 -2.61 -8.48 17.27
N ILE A 70 -3.00 -7.32 16.71
CA ILE A 70 -3.44 -7.21 15.30
C ILE A 70 -2.25 -7.37 14.34
N ALA A 71 -1.04 -6.99 14.78
CA ALA A 71 0.21 -7.15 14.05
C ALA A 71 0.94 -8.48 14.38
N GLY A 72 0.46 -9.22 15.38
CA GLY A 72 1.22 -10.26 16.09
C GLY A 72 1.52 -11.54 15.32
N SER A 73 0.82 -11.82 14.21
CA SER A 73 0.97 -13.06 13.43
C SER A 73 1.86 -12.93 12.19
N VAL A 74 2.32 -11.73 11.84
CA VAL A 74 3.13 -11.49 10.64
C VAL A 74 4.61 -11.58 10.97
N ASP A 75 5.37 -12.33 10.16
CA ASP A 75 6.84 -12.32 10.22
C ASP A 75 7.39 -11.13 9.42
N TRP A 76 7.39 -9.95 10.05
CA TRP A 76 7.79 -8.69 9.43
C TRP A 76 9.22 -8.69 8.88
N GLN A 77 10.13 -9.49 9.46
CA GLN A 77 11.53 -9.53 9.06
C GLN A 77 11.74 -10.31 7.77
N LYS A 78 10.77 -11.16 7.40
CA LYS A 78 10.82 -11.95 6.17
C LYS A 78 10.73 -11.09 4.91
N HIS A 79 10.03 -9.96 5.00
CA HIS A 79 9.69 -9.16 3.82
C HIS A 79 10.61 -7.98 3.59
N ARG A 80 11.21 -7.97 2.40
CA ARG A 80 12.11 -6.92 1.92
C ARG A 80 11.37 -5.60 1.68
N ILE A 81 10.17 -5.68 1.11
CA ILE A 81 9.34 -4.51 0.82
C ILE A 81 7.94 -4.68 1.40
N PHE A 82 7.45 -3.65 2.07
CA PHE A 82 6.04 -3.53 2.44
C PHE A 82 5.38 -2.53 1.51
N GLN A 83 4.11 -2.73 1.19
CA GLN A 83 3.35 -1.74 0.45
C GLN A 83 1.96 -1.54 1.02
N PHE A 84 1.50 -0.30 0.95
CA PHE A 84 0.28 0.18 1.57
C PHE A 84 -0.55 0.98 0.54
N PRO A 85 -1.86 0.70 0.43
CA PRO A 85 -2.80 1.68 -0.08
C PRO A 85 -3.01 2.74 1.00
N VAL A 86 -2.86 4.00 0.62
CA VAL A 86 -2.95 5.15 1.55
C VAL A 86 -4.18 5.97 1.18
N CYS A 87 -5.16 6.00 2.08
CA CYS A 87 -6.34 6.88 1.99
C CYS A 87 -6.28 7.99 3.02
N MET A 88 -6.14 9.23 2.56
CA MET A 88 -6.22 10.42 3.40
C MET A 88 -6.97 11.52 2.65
N ASN A 89 -7.83 12.27 3.34
CA ASN A 89 -8.53 13.43 2.77
C ASN A 89 -9.24 13.14 1.42
N GLY A 90 -9.85 11.96 1.29
CA GLY A 90 -10.58 11.54 0.09
C GLY A 90 -9.72 11.18 -1.12
N HIS A 91 -8.39 11.04 -0.96
CA HIS A 91 -7.48 10.69 -2.05
C HIS A 91 -6.67 9.43 -1.76
N TRP A 92 -6.33 8.73 -2.83
CA TRP A 92 -5.56 7.48 -2.81
C TRP A 92 -4.14 7.69 -3.33
N SER A 93 -3.17 7.16 -2.59
CA SER A 93 -1.77 7.09 -3.01
C SER A 93 -1.15 5.75 -2.60
N THR A 94 0.04 5.45 -3.09
CA THR A 94 0.77 4.23 -2.73
C THR A 94 2.00 4.58 -1.93
N LEU A 95 2.23 3.86 -0.83
CA LEU A 95 3.49 3.90 -0.10
C LEU A 95 4.15 2.52 -0.19
N ALA A 96 5.39 2.47 -0.64
CA ALA A 96 6.23 1.29 -0.54
C ALA A 96 7.40 1.56 0.43
N VAL A 97 7.71 0.61 1.30
CA VAL A 97 8.77 0.73 2.31
C VAL A 97 9.75 -0.40 2.14
N GLU A 98 10.96 -0.07 1.71
CA GLU A 98 12.06 -1.01 1.55
C GLU A 98 12.90 -1.10 2.82
N ASN A 99 13.31 -2.32 3.14
CA ASN A 99 14.08 -2.66 4.34
C ASN A 99 13.43 -2.13 5.64
N PRO A 100 12.11 -2.35 5.84
CA PRO A 100 11.40 -1.80 6.97
C PRO A 100 11.95 -2.35 8.28
N PHE A 101 12.41 -3.61 8.31
CA PHE A 101 12.90 -4.31 9.50
C PHE A 101 14.40 -4.59 9.56
N GLU A 102 15.16 -4.16 8.55
CA GLU A 102 16.62 -4.33 8.53
C GLU A 102 17.30 -3.61 9.71
N LEU A 103 18.36 -4.23 10.21
CA LEU A 103 19.19 -3.71 11.30
C LEU A 103 20.33 -2.80 10.79
N VAL A 104 20.76 -3.01 9.55
CA VAL A 104 21.87 -2.29 8.91
C VAL A 104 21.35 -1.60 7.65
N GLY A 105 21.71 -0.33 7.47
CA GLY A 105 21.28 0.48 6.32
C GLY A 105 19.96 1.24 6.57
N PRO A 106 19.54 2.08 5.61
CA PRO A 106 18.35 2.90 5.78
C PRO A 106 17.07 2.13 5.47
N THR A 107 16.01 2.44 6.23
CA THR A 107 14.64 2.16 5.79
C THR A 107 14.23 3.24 4.78
N VAL A 108 13.81 2.85 3.57
CA VAL A 108 13.52 3.79 2.49
C VAL A 108 12.04 3.77 2.16
N PHE A 109 11.41 4.93 2.24
CA PHE A 109 10.00 5.14 1.92
C PHE A 109 9.88 5.71 0.51
N TYR A 110 9.15 5.03 -0.36
CA TYR A 110 8.78 5.50 -1.69
C TYR A 110 7.31 5.86 -1.71
N HIS A 111 7.00 7.14 -1.83
CA HIS A 111 5.63 7.63 -1.89
C HIS A 111 5.28 7.98 -3.34
N MET A 112 4.35 7.22 -3.91
CA MET A 112 3.80 7.42 -5.25
C MET A 112 2.42 8.07 -5.15
N ASP A 113 2.35 9.31 -5.61
CA ASP A 113 1.11 10.07 -5.70
C ASP A 113 0.79 10.34 -7.17
N SER A 114 -0.37 9.87 -7.64
CA SER A 114 -0.80 10.04 -9.03
C SER A 114 -1.21 11.47 -9.35
N ILE A 115 -1.56 12.25 -8.32
CA ILE A 115 -1.82 13.70 -8.39
C ILE A 115 -0.75 14.40 -7.56
N ALA A 116 0.29 14.88 -8.22
CA ALA A 116 1.49 15.39 -7.58
C ALA A 116 1.19 16.41 -6.47
N GLY A 117 1.56 16.04 -5.24
CA GLY A 117 1.49 16.93 -4.09
C GLY A 117 0.14 16.96 -3.38
N TYR A 118 -0.85 16.13 -3.77
CA TYR A 118 -2.12 16.04 -3.05
C TYR A 118 -1.87 15.53 -1.62
N HIS A 119 -1.10 14.46 -1.47
CA HIS A 119 -0.60 14.02 -0.17
C HIS A 119 0.77 14.65 0.15
N LYS A 120 0.86 15.26 1.32
CA LYS A 120 2.14 15.58 1.94
C LYS A 120 2.82 14.29 2.36
N SER A 121 3.93 13.95 1.68
CA SER A 121 4.61 12.66 1.90
C SER A 121 5.07 12.47 3.34
N ASP A 122 5.40 13.57 4.04
CA ASP A 122 5.86 13.52 5.42
C ASP A 122 4.74 13.09 6.39
N ASP A 123 3.49 13.44 6.08
CA ASP A 123 2.33 13.04 6.87
C ASP A 123 2.04 11.54 6.67
N VAL A 124 2.08 11.08 5.42
CA VAL A 124 1.94 9.66 5.05
C VAL A 124 3.05 8.81 5.70
N VAL A 125 4.31 9.22 5.56
CA VAL A 125 5.46 8.50 6.12
C VAL A 125 5.40 8.46 7.64
N ARG A 126 4.96 9.53 8.31
CA ARG A 126 4.86 9.58 9.78
C ARG A 126 3.98 8.47 10.35
N VAL A 127 2.85 8.17 9.69
CA VAL A 127 1.94 7.08 10.08
C VAL A 127 2.67 5.75 10.09
N VAL A 128 3.28 5.39 8.96
CA VAL A 128 3.91 4.08 8.78
C VAL A 128 5.23 3.96 9.53
N LEU A 129 6.02 5.02 9.61
CA LEU A 129 7.27 5.05 10.38
C LEU A 129 7.00 4.80 11.87
N LYS A 130 5.92 5.36 12.43
CA LYS A 130 5.56 5.13 13.83
C LYS A 130 5.21 3.68 14.09
N PHE A 131 4.41 3.08 13.21
CA PHE A 131 4.11 1.65 13.24
C PHE A 131 5.40 0.81 13.23
N ILE A 132 6.27 1.01 12.23
CA ILE A 132 7.53 0.26 12.09
C ILE A 132 8.42 0.43 13.33
N ALA A 133 8.53 1.65 13.88
CA ALA A 133 9.37 1.91 15.04
C ALA A 133 8.85 1.20 16.30
N CYS A 134 7.53 1.22 16.54
CA CYS A 134 6.92 0.50 17.65
C CYS A 134 7.07 -1.01 17.49
N GLU A 135 6.84 -1.53 16.29
CA GLU A 135 6.92 -2.97 16.05
C GLU A 135 8.36 -3.49 16.11
N LYS A 136 9.34 -2.73 15.60
CA LYS A 136 10.77 -3.02 15.82
C LYS A 136 11.12 -3.08 17.30
N LEU A 137 10.64 -2.14 18.10
CA LEU A 137 10.88 -2.12 19.54
C LEU A 137 10.27 -3.35 20.22
N ARG A 138 9.08 -3.78 19.80
CA ARG A 138 8.40 -4.98 20.31
C ARG A 138 9.20 -6.26 20.03
N TYR A 139 9.64 -6.47 18.78
CA TYR A 139 10.37 -7.68 18.40
C TYR A 139 11.82 -7.71 18.91
N THR A 140 12.55 -6.61 18.76
CA THR A 140 14.00 -6.60 19.00
C THR A 140 14.37 -6.14 20.40
N ARG A 141 13.43 -5.54 21.13
CA ARG A 141 13.68 -4.79 22.38
C ARG A 141 14.71 -3.67 22.22
N ARG A 142 14.96 -3.22 21.00
CA ARG A 142 15.88 -2.12 20.65
C ARG A 142 15.08 -0.97 20.06
N LYS A 143 15.42 0.25 20.47
CA LYS A 143 14.87 1.46 19.84
C LYS A 143 15.32 1.52 18.39
N HIS A 144 14.44 1.97 17.50
CA HIS A 144 14.80 2.25 16.13
C HIS A 144 15.84 3.38 16.09
N SER A 145 17.09 3.03 15.74
CA SER A 145 18.21 3.97 15.58
C SER A 145 18.62 4.16 14.11
N GLY A 146 17.91 3.51 13.19
CA GLY A 146 18.18 3.57 11.76
C GLY A 146 17.87 4.94 11.17
N LYS A 147 18.65 5.35 10.17
CA LYS A 147 18.29 6.49 9.32
C LYS A 147 17.13 6.07 8.43
N PHE A 148 16.15 6.93 8.23
CA PHE A 148 15.14 6.72 7.19
C PHE A 148 15.36 7.70 6.03
N GLN A 149 14.92 7.32 4.85
CA GLN A 149 14.94 8.15 3.65
C GLN A 149 13.54 8.22 3.06
N VAL A 150 13.17 9.38 2.52
CA VAL A 150 11.87 9.58 1.87
C VAL A 150 12.09 9.99 0.43
N GLU A 151 11.58 9.17 -0.47
CA GLU A 151 11.65 9.34 -1.91
C GLU A 151 10.26 9.61 -2.47
N ARG A 152 10.07 10.83 -2.99
CA ARG A 152 8.82 11.25 -3.64
C ARG A 152 8.87 10.84 -5.11
N ILE A 153 7.93 10.01 -5.52
CA ILE A 153 7.87 9.45 -6.86
C ILE A 153 6.64 10.02 -7.57
N SER A 154 6.87 10.98 -8.45
CA SER A 154 5.83 11.42 -9.39
C SER A 154 5.59 10.31 -10.41
N THR A 155 4.32 9.95 -10.59
CA THR A 155 3.90 9.11 -11.73
C THR A 155 4.12 9.87 -13.03
N ILE A 156 4.46 9.15 -14.11
CA ILE A 156 4.62 9.72 -15.44
C ILE A 156 3.87 8.80 -16.41
N PRO A 157 2.72 9.21 -16.99
CA PRO A 157 2.07 10.52 -16.79
C PRO A 157 1.42 10.65 -15.40
N GLN A 158 1.10 11.90 -15.05
CA GLN A 158 0.26 12.25 -13.91
C GLN A 158 -1.22 12.00 -14.25
N GLN A 159 -2.01 11.70 -13.22
CA GLN A 159 -3.46 11.60 -13.34
C GLN A 159 -4.05 12.99 -13.63
N ASP A 160 -5.04 13.03 -14.53
CA ASP A 160 -5.67 14.27 -15.00
C ASP A 160 -7.15 14.41 -14.57
N ASN A 161 -7.66 13.45 -13.81
CA ASN A 161 -9.01 13.42 -13.26
C ASN A 161 -8.97 13.22 -11.74
N ASP A 162 -10.12 13.25 -11.06
CA ASP A 162 -10.23 13.16 -9.61
C ASP A 162 -10.64 11.76 -9.11
N TYR A 163 -11.02 10.83 -9.99
CA TYR A 163 -11.66 9.56 -9.63
C TYR A 163 -10.79 8.30 -9.82
N ASP A 164 -9.69 8.38 -10.57
CA ASP A 164 -8.88 7.22 -10.91
C ASP A 164 -7.75 6.91 -9.93
N CYS A 165 -7.55 7.69 -8.86
CA CYS A 165 -6.40 7.53 -7.95
C CYS A 165 -6.31 6.13 -7.33
N GLY A 166 -7.46 5.50 -7.02
CA GLY A 166 -7.51 4.11 -6.56
C GLY A 166 -6.99 3.10 -7.60
N LEU A 167 -7.19 3.34 -8.90
CA LEU A 167 -6.65 2.47 -9.96
C LEU A 167 -5.14 2.59 -10.09
N TYR A 168 -4.59 3.79 -9.90
CA TYR A 168 -3.14 3.97 -9.83
C TYR A 168 -2.56 3.19 -8.65
N VAL A 169 -3.21 3.21 -7.49
CA VAL A 169 -2.79 2.42 -6.32
C VAL A 169 -2.75 0.93 -6.63
N ILE A 170 -3.85 0.36 -7.14
CA ILE A 170 -3.92 -1.05 -7.52
C ILE A 170 -2.81 -1.39 -8.53
N ASN A 171 -2.63 -0.57 -9.57
CA ASN A 171 -1.64 -0.82 -10.59
C ASN A 171 -0.20 -0.77 -10.05
N HIS A 172 0.14 0.22 -9.22
CA HIS A 172 1.46 0.30 -8.58
C HIS A 172 1.72 -0.93 -7.73
N MET A 173 0.77 -1.30 -6.85
CA MET A 173 0.95 -2.43 -5.94
C MET A 173 1.12 -3.74 -6.69
N ARG A 174 0.31 -3.97 -7.75
CA ARG A 174 0.43 -5.12 -8.63
C ARG A 174 1.80 -5.21 -9.30
N ARG A 175 2.31 -4.09 -9.84
CA ARG A 175 3.59 -4.07 -10.55
C ARG A 175 4.77 -4.26 -9.59
N ILE A 176 4.71 -3.67 -8.40
CA ILE A 176 5.72 -3.89 -7.35
C ILE A 176 5.70 -5.34 -6.90
N SER A 177 4.54 -5.91 -6.58
CA SER A 177 4.42 -7.30 -6.16
C SER A 177 4.99 -8.27 -7.18
N ASN A 178 4.60 -8.13 -8.45
CA ASN A 178 5.07 -9.02 -9.51
C ASN A 178 6.59 -8.91 -9.71
N ALA A 179 7.12 -7.69 -9.72
CA ALA A 179 8.55 -7.47 -9.91
C ALA A 179 9.41 -8.04 -8.77
N TYR A 180 9.01 -7.84 -7.51
CA TYR A 180 9.74 -8.36 -6.35
C TYR A 180 9.57 -9.87 -6.16
N ARG A 181 8.45 -10.44 -6.62
CA ARG A 181 8.28 -11.90 -6.73
C ARG A 181 9.25 -12.50 -7.74
N GLU A 182 9.40 -11.87 -8.90
CA GLU A 182 10.29 -12.35 -9.98
C GLU A 182 11.77 -12.11 -9.68
N ASN A 183 12.10 -10.97 -9.08
CA ASN A 183 13.46 -10.62 -8.68
C ASN A 183 13.47 -9.97 -7.29
N PRO A 184 13.65 -10.77 -6.22
CA PRO A 184 13.72 -10.26 -4.86
C PRO A 184 14.90 -9.30 -4.58
N GLN A 185 15.89 -9.22 -5.47
CA GLN A 185 17.06 -8.35 -5.30
C GLN A 185 16.85 -6.93 -5.85
N LEU A 186 15.67 -6.66 -6.44
CA LEU A 186 15.28 -5.33 -6.87
C LEU A 186 15.36 -4.33 -5.71
N ASN A 187 15.87 -3.14 -6.02
CA ASN A 187 16.04 -2.09 -5.04
C ASN A 187 16.08 -0.70 -5.67
N GLY A 188 15.87 0.30 -4.84
CA GLY A 188 16.17 1.68 -5.17
C GLY A 188 15.09 2.43 -5.96
N LYS A 189 15.19 3.75 -5.86
CA LYS A 189 14.28 4.74 -6.46
C LYS A 189 14.01 4.54 -7.95
N LYS A 190 15.04 4.24 -8.74
CA LYS A 190 14.91 4.11 -10.22
C LYS A 190 13.99 2.94 -10.58
N THR A 191 14.12 1.83 -9.87
CA THR A 191 13.28 0.64 -10.04
C THR A 191 11.83 0.96 -9.73
N ILE A 192 11.55 1.51 -8.54
CA ILE A 192 10.19 1.85 -8.12
C ILE A 192 9.55 2.87 -9.08
N ARG A 193 10.30 3.91 -9.49
CA ARG A 193 9.82 4.87 -10.49
C ARG A 193 9.45 4.19 -11.81
N SER A 194 10.30 3.31 -12.33
CA SER A 194 10.03 2.58 -13.57
C SER A 194 8.77 1.71 -13.46
N LEU A 195 8.59 1.03 -12.33
CA LEU A 195 7.42 0.20 -12.04
C LEU A 195 6.12 1.01 -11.89
N CYS A 196 6.20 2.29 -11.55
CA CYS A 196 5.04 3.16 -11.35
C CYS A 196 4.84 4.18 -12.49
N SER A 197 5.58 4.05 -13.59
CA SER A 197 5.46 4.91 -14.78
C SER A 197 4.74 4.20 -15.94
N GLY A 198 4.25 4.95 -16.91
CA GLY A 198 3.60 4.42 -18.13
C GLY A 198 2.13 4.09 -17.98
N PHE A 199 1.48 4.44 -16.87
CA PHE A 199 0.04 4.27 -16.69
C PHE A 199 -0.70 5.51 -17.21
N THR A 200 -0.96 5.50 -18.51
CA THR A 200 -1.71 6.54 -19.23
C THR A 200 -3.21 6.49 -18.93
N LYS A 201 -3.92 7.56 -19.26
CA LYS A 201 -5.40 7.63 -19.20
C LYS A 201 -6.07 6.47 -19.95
N GLN A 202 -5.62 6.18 -21.17
CA GLN A 202 -6.16 5.08 -21.97
C GLN A 202 -5.93 3.72 -21.29
N SER A 203 -4.70 3.46 -20.82
CA SER A 203 -4.42 2.23 -20.08
C SER A 203 -5.17 2.15 -18.74
N CYS A 204 -5.44 3.28 -18.10
CA CYS A 204 -6.23 3.35 -16.87
C CYS A 204 -7.69 2.97 -17.12
N SER A 205 -8.32 3.52 -18.16
CA SER A 205 -9.67 3.14 -18.56
C SER A 205 -9.77 1.67 -18.94
N GLN A 206 -8.80 1.16 -19.71
CA GLN A 206 -8.75 -0.28 -20.05
C GLN A 206 -8.57 -1.14 -18.79
N PHE A 207 -7.69 -0.71 -17.87
CA PHE A 207 -7.45 -1.42 -16.62
C PHE A 207 -8.71 -1.50 -15.76
N ARG A 208 -9.51 -0.42 -15.69
CA ARG A 208 -10.81 -0.40 -15.02
C ARG A 208 -11.76 -1.44 -15.62
N SER A 209 -11.89 -1.48 -16.96
CA SER A 209 -12.72 -2.48 -17.64
C SER A 209 -12.28 -3.91 -17.32
N ASN A 210 -10.97 -4.17 -17.36
CA ASN A 210 -10.41 -5.48 -17.04
C ASN A 210 -10.67 -5.88 -15.59
N LEU A 211 -10.66 -4.94 -14.63
CA LEU A 211 -11.01 -5.23 -13.24
C LEU A 211 -12.47 -5.65 -13.08
N ILE A 212 -13.39 -5.03 -13.82
CA ILE A 212 -14.81 -5.42 -13.82
C ILE A 212 -14.97 -6.86 -14.33
N GLU A 213 -14.31 -7.19 -15.44
CA GLU A 213 -14.35 -8.54 -16.02
C GLU A 213 -13.74 -9.57 -15.07
N LEU A 214 -12.60 -9.25 -14.47
CA LEU A 214 -11.92 -10.10 -13.49
C LEU A 214 -12.83 -10.37 -12.29
N PHE A 215 -13.41 -9.34 -11.69
CA PHE A 215 -14.25 -9.50 -10.49
C PHE A 215 -15.52 -10.30 -10.82
N LYS A 216 -16.17 -10.02 -11.97
CA LYS A 216 -17.32 -10.81 -12.41
C LYS A 216 -16.99 -12.27 -12.69
N SER A 217 -15.77 -12.57 -13.14
CA SER A 217 -15.35 -13.94 -13.38
C SER A 217 -15.18 -14.74 -12.09
N ASP A 218 -14.77 -14.08 -10.99
CA ASP A 218 -14.67 -14.71 -9.67
C ASP A 218 -16.06 -15.04 -9.08
N ASP A 219 -17.09 -14.25 -9.40
CA ASP A 219 -18.48 -14.50 -9.01
C ASP A 219 -19.08 -15.74 -9.69
N LEU A 220 -18.52 -16.19 -10.82
CA LEU A 220 -19.00 -17.37 -11.57
C LEU A 220 -18.35 -18.69 -11.11
N VAL A 221 -17.40 -18.65 -10.17
CA VAL A 221 -16.65 -19.82 -9.69
C VAL A 221 -17.26 -20.39 -8.38
N TYR A 222 -18.35 -19.81 -7.88
CA TYR A 222 -19.07 -20.26 -6.69
C TYR A 222 -20.52 -20.68 -6.98
#